data_AF-A0A559GPZ7-F1
#
_entry.id   AF-A0A559GPZ7-F1
#
_cell.length_a   1.000
_cell.length_b   1.000
_cell.length_c   1.000
_cell.angle_alpha   90.00
_cell.angle_beta   90.00
_cell.angle_gamma   90.00
#
_symmetry.space_group_name_H-M   'P 1'
#
loop_
_entity.id
_entity.type
_entity.pdbx_description
1 polymer ?
#
loop_
_entity_poly.entity_id
_entity_poly.type
_entity_poly.pdbx_seq_one_letter_code
_entity_poly.pdbx_strand_id
1 'polypeptide(L)'
;AAAQQIIPDFGGQFPNTHEGISGLKGIGPYTAGAISSIAFNLPEPAVDGNVMRVLARLFEVNYDIGVPSNRKIFQAIMEILIDPKRPGDFNQALMDLGSDIESPVNPRPEESPVKEFSAAYQNGTMDRYPIKEPKKKPLPIYLKALVVCNDRGQYLLEKNESEKLLAGFWHFPLIEVEDFYSDDNQIDLFSQVKEESRAFGPSPQENFEQDYDLEVNWSQQVFDQVKHVFSHRKW
;
A
#
# COMPACT_ATOMS: atom_id res chain seq x y z
N ALA A 1 -16.35 4.40 -8.93
CA ALA A 1 -17.22 3.23 -8.74
C ALA A 1 -18.34 3.48 -7.72
N ALA A 2 -18.06 3.64 -6.42
CA ALA A 2 -19.11 3.90 -5.40
C ALA A 2 -20.05 5.07 -5.74
N ALA A 3 -19.51 6.23 -6.14
CA ALA A 3 -20.33 7.38 -6.56
C ALA A 3 -21.28 7.07 -7.73
N GLN A 4 -20.84 6.24 -8.69
CA GLN A 4 -21.68 5.82 -9.82
C GLN A 4 -22.73 4.79 -9.39
N GLN A 5 -22.44 3.97 -8.37
CA GLN A 5 -23.37 3.00 -7.79
C GLN A 5 -24.51 3.69 -7.03
N ILE A 6 -24.20 4.79 -6.34
CA ILE A 6 -25.18 5.56 -5.55
C ILE A 6 -26.35 6.07 -6.42
N ILE A 7 -26.10 6.42 -7.68
CA ILE A 7 -27.14 6.95 -8.57
C ILE A 7 -28.27 5.92 -8.81
N PRO A 8 -28.03 4.73 -9.41
CA PRO A 8 -29.08 3.75 -9.66
C PRO A 8 -29.55 3.02 -8.40
N ASP A 9 -28.65 2.65 -7.49
CA ASP A 9 -28.98 1.73 -6.39
C ASP A 9 -29.62 2.46 -5.20
N PHE A 10 -29.33 3.75 -5.03
CA PHE A 10 -29.79 4.56 -3.91
C PHE A 10 -30.46 5.88 -4.36
N GLY A 11 -30.84 5.99 -5.63
CA GLY A 11 -31.56 7.16 -6.16
C GLY A 11 -30.77 8.48 -6.06
N GLY A 12 -29.44 8.40 -6.09
CA GLY A 12 -28.54 9.54 -5.94
C GLY A 12 -28.36 10.04 -4.50
N GLN A 13 -28.95 9.35 -3.52
CA GLN A 13 -28.75 9.67 -2.10
C GLN A 13 -27.71 8.73 -1.50
N PHE A 14 -26.75 9.30 -0.76
CA PHE A 14 -25.76 8.49 -0.08
C PHE A 14 -26.44 7.65 1.02
N PRO A 15 -26.21 6.32 1.11
CA PRO A 15 -26.83 5.49 2.13
C PRO A 15 -26.45 5.93 3.54
N ASN A 16 -27.42 5.96 4.44
CA ASN A 16 -27.25 6.41 5.82
C ASN A 16 -27.34 5.28 6.86
N THR A 17 -27.28 4.03 6.42
CA THR A 17 -27.19 2.84 7.27
C THR A 17 -25.84 2.16 7.08
N HIS A 18 -25.34 1.48 8.11
CA HIS A 18 -24.06 0.77 8.02
C HIS A 18 -24.05 -0.25 6.88
N GLU A 19 -25.14 -1.02 6.72
CA GLU A 19 -25.27 -2.03 5.67
C GLU A 19 -25.23 -1.41 4.27
N GLY A 20 -25.92 -0.28 4.08
CA GLY A 20 -25.94 0.43 2.80
C GLY A 20 -24.57 1.00 2.45
N ILE A 21 -23.87 1.57 3.44
CA ILE A 21 -22.52 2.12 3.29
C ILE A 21 -21.52 1.01 2.96
N SER A 22 -21.56 -0.10 3.71
CA SER A 22 -20.70 -1.27 3.51
C SER A 22 -20.95 -1.97 2.16
N GLY A 23 -22.14 -1.81 1.58
CA GLY A 23 -22.47 -2.32 0.25
C GLY A 23 -21.86 -1.54 -0.92
N LEU A 24 -21.24 -0.39 -0.67
CA LEU A 24 -20.64 0.44 -1.74
C LEU A 24 -19.28 -0.10 -2.18
N LYS A 25 -19.07 -0.18 -3.51
CA LYS A 25 -17.83 -0.66 -4.12
C LYS A 25 -16.60 0.14 -3.65
N GLY A 26 -15.66 -0.55 -3.00
CA GLY A 26 -14.41 0.03 -2.51
C GLY A 26 -14.48 0.57 -1.09
N ILE A 27 -15.63 0.46 -0.41
CA ILE A 27 -15.75 0.78 1.01
C ILE A 27 -15.51 -0.48 1.83
N GLY A 28 -14.38 -0.53 2.54
CA GLY A 28 -14.06 -1.60 3.48
C GLY A 28 -14.61 -1.33 4.89
N PRO A 29 -14.48 -2.29 5.83
CA PRO A 29 -15.05 -2.18 7.18
C PRO A 29 -14.65 -0.92 7.95
N TYR A 30 -13.37 -0.54 7.86
CA TYR A 30 -12.87 0.71 8.47
C TYR A 30 -13.61 1.94 7.92
N THR A 31 -13.66 2.07 6.58
CA THR A 31 -14.28 3.23 5.92
C THR A 31 -15.78 3.26 6.18
N ALA A 32 -16.43 2.09 6.21
CA ALA A 32 -17.85 1.99 6.55
C ALA A 32 -18.11 2.49 7.97
N GLY A 33 -17.34 2.03 8.96
CA GLY A 33 -17.46 2.50 10.35
C GLY A 33 -17.15 3.98 10.50
N ALA A 34 -16.11 4.49 9.81
CA ALA A 34 -15.75 5.90 9.85
C ALA A 34 -16.87 6.79 9.28
N ILE A 35 -17.40 6.47 8.10
CA ILE A 35 -18.50 7.23 7.50
C ILE A 35 -19.77 7.12 8.36
N SER A 36 -20.12 5.91 8.79
CA SER A 36 -21.31 5.64 9.61
C SER A 36 -21.30 6.48 10.90
N SER A 37 -20.17 6.52 11.60
CA SER A 37 -20.04 7.25 12.86
C SER A 37 -19.88 8.75 12.69
N ILE A 38 -19.02 9.21 11.77
CA ILE A 38 -18.70 10.64 11.62
C ILE A 38 -19.82 11.39 10.91
N ALA A 39 -20.36 10.84 9.82
CA ALA A 39 -21.36 11.54 9.00
C ALA A 39 -22.79 11.26 9.45
N PHE A 40 -23.06 10.09 10.04
CA PHE A 40 -24.42 9.64 10.35
C PHE A 40 -24.66 9.32 11.83
N ASN A 41 -23.68 9.57 12.71
CA ASN A 41 -23.77 9.36 14.16
C ASN A 41 -24.19 7.95 14.57
N LEU A 42 -23.87 6.94 13.75
CA LEU A 42 -24.10 5.54 14.05
C LEU A 42 -22.95 5.02 14.94
N PRO A 43 -23.23 4.23 15.99
CA PRO A 43 -22.21 3.70 16.90
C PRO A 43 -21.42 2.54 16.28
N GLU A 44 -20.81 2.81 15.13
CA GLU A 44 -20.02 1.85 14.36
C GLU A 44 -18.53 2.11 14.57
N PRO A 45 -17.74 1.12 15.00
CA PRO A 45 -16.30 1.28 15.15
C PRO A 45 -15.56 1.53 13.85
N ALA A 46 -14.57 2.41 13.90
CA ALA A 46 -13.65 2.67 12.80
C ALA A 46 -12.22 2.25 13.18
N VAL A 47 -11.88 0.98 12.93
CA VAL A 47 -10.58 0.41 13.33
C VAL A 47 -9.56 0.45 12.19
N ASP A 48 -8.59 1.36 12.30
CA ASP A 48 -7.41 1.45 11.43
C ASP A 48 -6.11 1.01 12.14
N GLY A 49 -4.97 1.21 11.48
CA GLY A 49 -3.66 0.89 12.07
C GLY A 49 -3.28 1.74 13.28
N ASN A 50 -3.82 2.96 13.40
CA ASN A 50 -3.58 3.85 14.52
C ASN A 50 -4.40 3.42 15.74
N VAL A 51 -5.69 3.17 15.55
CA VAL A 51 -6.59 2.66 16.59
C VAL A 51 -6.12 1.30 17.09
N MET A 52 -5.74 0.35 16.21
CA MET A 52 -5.21 -0.95 16.66
C MET A 52 -3.98 -0.79 17.57
N ARG A 53 -3.10 0.18 17.31
CA ARG A 53 -1.93 0.45 18.16
C ARG A 53 -2.32 1.01 19.52
N VAL A 54 -3.22 1.98 19.56
CA VAL A 54 -3.74 2.56 20.80
C VAL A 54 -4.37 1.45 21.66
N LEU A 55 -5.27 0.66 21.07
CA LEU A 55 -5.94 -0.43 21.78
C LEU A 55 -4.98 -1.53 22.22
N ALA A 56 -3.98 -1.88 21.40
CA ALA A 56 -2.98 -2.87 21.76
C ALA A 56 -2.16 -2.43 22.98
N ARG A 57 -1.86 -1.14 23.11
CA ARG A 57 -1.17 -0.57 24.28
C ARG A 57 -2.09 -0.46 25.49
N LEU A 58 -3.33 0.00 25.28
CA LEU A 58 -4.33 0.14 26.35
C LEU A 58 -4.59 -1.19 27.07
N PHE A 59 -4.72 -2.28 26.32
CA PHE A 59 -5.14 -3.58 26.84
C PHE A 59 -4.08 -4.68 26.74
N GLU A 60 -2.83 -4.34 26.38
CA GLU A 60 -1.75 -5.32 26.16
C GLU A 60 -2.17 -6.48 25.22
N VAL A 61 -2.76 -6.14 24.07
CA VAL A 61 -3.28 -7.12 23.12
C VAL A 61 -2.12 -7.87 22.45
N ASN A 62 -1.92 -9.13 22.83
CA ASN A 62 -0.85 -10.00 22.35
C ASN A 62 -1.15 -10.70 21.01
N TYR A 63 -1.75 -9.97 20.06
CA TYR A 63 -2.04 -10.47 18.71
C TYR A 63 -1.40 -9.58 17.65
N ASP A 64 -0.79 -10.21 16.64
CA ASP A 64 -0.15 -9.49 15.53
C ASP A 64 -1.17 -8.67 14.72
N ILE A 65 -1.00 -7.35 14.69
CA ILE A 65 -1.88 -6.42 13.95
C ILE A 65 -1.69 -6.48 12.43
N GLY A 66 -0.62 -7.12 11.96
CA GLY A 66 -0.34 -7.41 10.57
C GLY A 66 -1.17 -8.57 10.01
N VAL A 67 -1.75 -9.41 10.87
CA VAL A 67 -2.63 -10.52 10.47
C VAL A 67 -4.07 -10.01 10.32
N PRO A 68 -4.66 -10.02 9.10
CA PRO A 68 -5.97 -9.41 8.87
C PRO A 68 -7.10 -9.97 9.73
N SER A 69 -7.07 -11.28 10.04
CA SER A 69 -8.08 -11.93 10.86
C SER A 69 -8.06 -11.47 12.34
N ASN A 70 -6.96 -10.88 12.82
CA ASN A 70 -6.86 -10.36 14.19
C ASN A 70 -7.58 -9.01 14.35
N ARG A 71 -7.91 -8.31 13.25
CA ARG A 71 -8.66 -7.04 13.32
C ARG A 71 -9.98 -7.17 14.07
N LYS A 72 -10.65 -8.32 13.99
CA LYS A 72 -11.91 -8.59 14.70
C LYS A 72 -11.79 -8.47 16.23
N ILE A 73 -10.61 -8.67 16.79
CA ILE A 73 -10.36 -8.52 18.23
C ILE A 73 -10.47 -7.05 18.62
N PHE A 74 -9.80 -6.18 17.85
CA PHE A 74 -9.86 -4.73 18.04
C PHE A 74 -11.24 -4.17 17.76
N GLN A 75 -11.95 -4.72 16.78
CA GLN A 75 -13.34 -4.41 16.51
C GLN A 75 -14.22 -4.68 17.74
N ALA A 76 -14.13 -5.89 18.31
CA ALA A 76 -14.91 -6.27 19.50
C ALA A 76 -14.60 -5.39 20.73
N ILE A 77 -13.33 -4.99 20.90
CA ILE A 77 -12.95 -4.02 21.94
C ILE A 77 -13.65 -2.67 21.69
N MET A 78 -13.61 -2.16 20.46
CA MET A 78 -14.24 -0.89 20.13
C MET A 78 -15.76 -0.92 20.23
N GLU A 79 -16.42 -2.03 19.92
CA GLU A 79 -17.87 -2.19 20.07
C GLU A 79 -18.31 -1.98 21.53
N ILE A 80 -17.44 -2.32 22.49
CA ILE A 80 -17.69 -2.11 23.92
C ILE A 80 -17.40 -0.65 24.32
N LEU A 81 -16.35 -0.05 23.75
CA LEU A 81 -15.86 1.27 24.18
C LEU A 81 -16.55 2.46 23.52
N ILE A 82 -17.10 2.27 22.32
CA ILE A 82 -17.60 3.37 21.50
C ILE A 82 -18.68 4.17 22.25
N ASP A 83 -18.55 5.50 22.25
CA ASP A 83 -19.56 6.37 22.84
C ASP A 83 -20.84 6.31 21.99
N PRO A 84 -21.99 5.84 22.53
CA PRO A 84 -23.22 5.71 21.76
C PRO A 84 -23.86 7.07 21.41
N LYS A 85 -23.45 8.16 22.07
CA LYS A 85 -23.96 9.52 21.84
C LYS A 85 -23.06 10.29 20.88
N ARG A 86 -21.74 10.09 20.95
CA ARG A 86 -20.73 10.79 20.15
C ARG A 86 -19.76 9.84 19.44
N PRO A 87 -20.26 8.85 18.66
CA PRO A 87 -19.40 7.83 18.07
C PRO A 87 -18.39 8.38 17.06
N GLY A 88 -18.78 9.41 16.29
CA GLY A 88 -17.89 10.07 15.34
C GLY A 88 -16.70 10.75 16.02
N ASP A 89 -16.98 11.57 17.05
CA ASP A 89 -15.93 12.23 17.84
C ASP A 89 -15.04 11.22 18.56
N PHE A 90 -15.61 10.14 19.09
CA PHE A 90 -14.86 9.07 19.75
C PHE A 90 -13.89 8.38 18.79
N ASN A 91 -14.37 7.96 17.62
CA ASN A 91 -13.54 7.35 16.59
C ASN A 91 -12.44 8.31 16.11
N GLN A 92 -12.76 9.56 15.84
CA GLN A 92 -11.78 10.56 15.40
C GLN A 92 -10.73 10.82 16.48
N ALA A 93 -11.14 10.95 17.75
CA ALA A 93 -10.22 11.16 18.86
C ALA A 93 -9.20 10.01 19.01
N LEU A 94 -9.64 8.75 18.83
CA LEU A 94 -8.72 7.60 18.86
C LEU A 94 -7.77 7.56 17.66
N MET A 95 -8.25 7.95 16.47
CA MET A 95 -7.37 8.08 15.30
C MET A 95 -6.32 9.17 15.50
N ASP A 96 -6.71 10.33 16.02
CA ASP A 96 -5.81 11.46 16.30
C ASP A 96 -4.79 11.10 17.39
N LEU A 97 -5.27 10.48 18.47
CA LEU A 97 -4.43 9.96 19.56
C LEU A 97 -3.35 9.03 19.01
N GLY A 98 -3.75 8.06 18.18
CA GLY A 98 -2.81 7.12 17.56
C GLY A 98 -1.84 7.83 16.62
N SER A 99 -2.32 8.78 15.81
CA SER A 99 -1.53 9.44 14.77
C SER A 99 -0.42 10.32 15.34
N ASP A 100 -0.71 11.05 16.42
CA ASP A 100 0.19 12.07 16.97
C ASP A 100 0.89 11.62 18.27
N ILE A 101 0.13 11.41 19.35
CA ILE A 101 0.68 11.17 20.69
C ILE A 101 1.19 9.73 20.84
N GLU A 102 0.38 8.76 20.44
CA GLU A 102 0.68 7.33 20.49
C GLU A 102 1.28 6.85 19.16
N SER A 103 2.05 7.69 18.47
CA SER A 103 2.64 7.41 17.15
C SER A 103 3.60 6.19 17.19
N PRO A 104 3.91 5.59 16.01
CA PRO A 104 4.88 4.50 15.95
C PRO A 104 6.33 4.96 16.16
N VAL A 105 6.63 6.23 15.90
CA VAL A 105 7.98 6.81 15.98
C VAL A 105 7.94 7.99 16.93
N ASN A 106 8.71 7.91 18.02
CA ASN A 106 8.75 8.92 19.09
C ASN A 106 7.38 9.17 19.75
N PRO A 107 6.75 8.15 20.36
CA PRO A 107 5.51 8.34 21.11
C PRO A 107 5.73 9.27 22.31
N ARG A 108 4.70 10.02 22.68
CA ARG A 108 4.67 10.96 23.81
C ARG A 108 3.66 10.51 24.88
N PRO A 109 3.86 9.34 25.51
CA PRO A 109 2.86 8.75 26.40
C PRO A 109 2.50 9.65 27.59
N GLU A 110 3.41 10.54 28.02
CA GLU A 110 3.14 11.51 29.07
C GLU A 110 2.05 12.53 28.72
N GLU A 111 1.83 12.81 27.44
CA GLU A 111 0.78 13.70 26.94
C GLU A 111 -0.56 12.96 26.69
N SER A 112 -0.57 11.62 26.80
CA SER A 112 -1.73 10.81 26.47
C SER A 112 -2.86 11.01 27.48
N PRO A 113 -4.07 11.42 27.05
CA PRO A 113 -5.21 11.59 27.95
C PRO A 113 -5.71 10.27 28.55
N VAL A 114 -5.25 9.14 27.99
CA VAL A 114 -5.60 7.79 28.44
C VAL A 114 -4.42 7.05 29.08
N LYS A 115 -3.33 7.77 29.39
CA LYS A 115 -2.10 7.21 29.98
C LYS A 115 -2.36 6.36 31.22
N GLU A 116 -3.18 6.88 32.14
CA GLU A 116 -3.50 6.20 33.40
C GLU A 116 -4.32 4.93 33.20
N PHE A 117 -4.97 4.75 32.05
CA PHE A 117 -5.72 3.54 31.70
C PHE A 117 -4.90 2.56 30.86
N SER A 118 -3.70 2.94 30.41
CA SER A 118 -2.89 2.11 29.54
C SER A 118 -2.14 1.05 30.33
N ALA A 119 -2.53 -0.21 30.17
CA ALA A 119 -1.84 -1.34 30.79
C ALA A 119 -0.36 -1.38 30.39
N ALA A 120 -0.05 -1.14 29.10
CA ALA A 120 1.32 -1.14 28.65
C ALA A 120 2.15 0.02 29.23
N TYR A 121 1.53 1.18 29.50
CA TYR A 121 2.21 2.28 30.19
C TYR A 121 2.49 1.93 31.65
N GLN A 122 1.48 1.44 32.37
CA GLN A 122 1.60 1.04 33.78
C GLN A 122 2.66 -0.05 33.98
N ASN A 123 2.80 -0.98 33.02
CA ASN A 123 3.75 -2.08 33.07
C ASN A 123 5.12 -1.75 32.45
N GLY A 124 5.29 -0.58 31.82
CA GLY A 124 6.52 -0.21 31.12
C GLY A 124 6.81 -1.09 29.88
N THR A 125 5.78 -1.55 29.17
CA THR A 125 5.86 -2.48 28.03
C THR A 125 5.39 -1.86 26.71
N MET A 126 5.26 -0.53 26.65
CA MET A 126 4.77 0.20 25.46
C MET A 126 5.55 -0.09 24.18
N ASP A 127 6.85 -0.39 24.29
CA ASP A 127 7.75 -0.75 23.20
C ASP A 127 7.44 -2.12 22.58
N ARG A 128 6.72 -2.99 23.31
CA ARG A 128 6.31 -4.32 22.85
C ARG A 128 5.02 -4.31 22.05
N TYR A 129 4.24 -3.22 22.12
CA TYR A 129 2.93 -3.11 21.49
C TYR A 129 2.86 -1.96 20.46
N PRO A 130 2.22 -2.18 19.31
CA PRO A 130 1.51 -3.39 18.92
C PRO A 130 2.49 -4.48 18.44
N ILE A 131 2.13 -5.75 18.64
CA ILE A 131 2.86 -6.85 18.00
C ILE A 131 2.67 -6.74 16.49
N LYS A 132 3.78 -6.73 15.75
CA LYS A 132 3.75 -6.72 14.29
C LYS A 132 4.96 -7.45 13.74
N GLU A 133 4.75 -8.61 13.12
CA GLU A 133 5.84 -9.35 12.50
C GLU A 133 6.46 -8.54 11.35
N PRO A 134 7.80 -8.58 11.19
CA PRO A 134 8.47 -7.92 10.08
C PRO A 134 7.95 -8.47 8.74
N LYS A 135 7.63 -7.55 7.81
CA LYS A 135 7.28 -7.96 6.45
C LYS A 135 8.49 -8.60 5.77
N LYS A 136 8.23 -9.62 4.94
CA LYS A 136 9.23 -10.16 4.01
C LYS A 136 9.78 -9.02 3.14
N LYS A 137 11.09 -9.05 2.87
CA LYS A 137 11.73 -8.08 1.99
C LYS A 137 11.06 -8.14 0.60
N PRO A 138 10.68 -7.01 0.00
CA PRO A 138 10.15 -6.98 -1.36
C PRO A 138 11.11 -7.63 -2.36
N LEU A 139 10.57 -8.39 -3.31
CA LEU A 139 11.37 -9.01 -4.36
C LEU A 139 11.79 -7.94 -5.38
N PRO A 140 13.09 -7.87 -5.77
CA PRO A 140 13.52 -6.99 -6.83
C PRO A 140 12.97 -7.48 -8.18
N ILE A 141 12.52 -6.53 -9.00
CA ILE A 141 12.18 -6.71 -10.42
C ILE A 141 12.88 -5.59 -11.16
N TYR A 142 13.69 -5.92 -12.16
CA TYR A 142 14.42 -4.93 -12.92
C TYR A 142 13.70 -4.69 -14.25
N LEU A 143 13.40 -3.43 -14.53
CA LEU A 143 12.66 -3.01 -15.71
C LEU A 143 13.46 -1.96 -16.46
N LYS A 144 13.67 -2.16 -17.76
CA LYS A 144 14.19 -1.14 -18.67
C LYS A 144 13.01 -0.44 -19.34
N ALA A 145 12.91 0.87 -19.16
CA ALA A 145 11.91 1.70 -19.82
C ALA A 145 12.46 2.21 -21.16
N LEU A 146 11.67 2.10 -22.23
CA LEU A 146 12.04 2.55 -23.56
C LEU A 146 11.34 3.87 -23.90
N VAL A 147 12.13 4.92 -24.07
CA VAL A 147 11.62 6.25 -24.46
C VAL A 147 11.71 6.39 -25.97
N VAL A 148 10.63 6.02 -26.66
CA VAL A 148 10.55 6.10 -28.13
C VAL A 148 9.86 7.40 -28.54
N CYS A 149 10.51 8.16 -29.41
CA CYS A 149 10.01 9.43 -29.94
C CYS A 149 10.01 9.39 -31.47
N ASN A 150 8.95 9.89 -32.11
CA ASN A 150 8.89 10.05 -33.56
C ASN A 150 9.43 11.41 -34.02
N ASP A 151 9.57 11.60 -35.35
CA ASP A 151 10.05 12.84 -35.96
C ASP A 151 9.19 14.08 -35.67
N ARG A 152 7.96 13.88 -35.16
CA ARG A 152 7.04 14.95 -34.76
C ARG A 152 7.19 15.33 -33.28
N GLY A 153 8.12 14.73 -32.55
CA GLY A 153 8.30 14.95 -31.12
C GLY A 153 7.26 14.27 -30.24
N GLN A 154 6.53 13.27 -30.74
CA GLN A 154 5.53 12.53 -29.99
C GLN A 154 6.13 11.26 -29.40
N TYR A 155 5.69 10.89 -28.20
CA TYR A 155 6.19 9.74 -27.47
C TYR A 155 5.24 8.54 -27.54
N LEU A 156 5.81 7.35 -27.63
CA LEU A 156 5.08 6.09 -27.47
C LEU A 156 4.80 5.83 -25.99
N LEU A 157 3.53 5.67 -25.65
CA LEU A 157 3.06 5.29 -24.32
C LEU A 157 2.09 4.12 -24.44
N GLU A 158 2.10 3.29 -23.42
CA GLU A 158 1.20 2.14 -23.29
C GLU A 158 0.30 2.33 -22.09
N LYS A 159 -0.95 1.91 -22.23
CA LYS A 159 -1.85 1.82 -21.10
C LYS A 159 -1.71 0.42 -20.50
N ASN A 160 -1.43 0.36 -19.20
CA ASN A 160 -1.38 -0.91 -18.50
C ASN A 160 -2.79 -1.49 -18.37
N GLU A 161 -3.14 -2.41 -19.27
CA GLU A 161 -4.43 -3.09 -19.28
C GLU A 161 -4.49 -4.31 -18.34
N SER A 162 -3.39 -4.62 -17.64
CA SER A 162 -3.39 -5.71 -16.66
C SER A 162 -4.23 -5.37 -15.44
N GLU A 163 -4.84 -6.37 -14.79
CA GLU A 163 -5.49 -6.21 -13.49
C GLU A 163 -4.49 -6.19 -12.31
N LYS A 164 -3.20 -6.00 -12.60
CA LYS A 164 -2.12 -6.10 -11.61
C LYS A 164 -1.64 -4.71 -11.19
N LEU A 165 -0.35 -4.61 -10.86
CA LEU A 165 0.26 -3.40 -10.36
C LEU A 165 0.15 -2.27 -11.39
N LEU A 166 -0.27 -1.07 -10.97
CA LEU A 166 -0.48 0.11 -11.82
C LEU A 166 -1.52 -0.07 -12.95
N ALA A 167 -2.50 -0.94 -12.77
CA ALA A 167 -3.63 -1.08 -13.68
C ALA A 167 -4.25 0.28 -14.07
N GLY A 168 -4.41 0.51 -15.37
CA GLY A 168 -5.01 1.71 -15.95
C GLY A 168 -4.09 2.94 -16.08
N PHE A 169 -2.87 2.89 -15.55
CA PHE A 169 -1.87 3.95 -15.75
C PHE A 169 -1.20 3.84 -17.12
N TRP A 170 -0.73 4.99 -17.63
CA TRP A 170 0.12 5.04 -18.81
C TRP A 170 1.59 4.97 -18.40
N HIS A 171 2.39 4.22 -19.15
CA HIS A 171 3.84 4.13 -18.98
C HIS A 171 4.55 4.04 -20.33
N PHE A 172 5.87 4.32 -20.35
CA PHE A 172 6.72 3.93 -21.46
C PHE A 172 6.80 2.41 -21.56
N PRO A 173 6.98 1.81 -22.74
CA PRO A 173 7.23 0.38 -22.86
C PRO A 173 8.30 -0.11 -21.87
N LEU A 174 7.99 -1.18 -21.14
CA LEU A 174 8.85 -1.74 -20.09
C LEU A 174 9.27 -3.15 -20.47
N ILE A 175 10.57 -3.42 -20.43
CA ILE A 175 11.12 -4.76 -20.62
C ILE A 175 11.69 -5.25 -19.29
N GLU A 176 11.25 -6.42 -18.84
CA GLU A 176 11.82 -7.10 -17.68
C GLU A 176 13.18 -7.69 -18.02
N VAL A 177 14.17 -7.43 -17.18
CA VAL A 177 15.54 -7.93 -17.29
C VAL A 177 15.94 -8.63 -15.99
N GLU A 178 16.86 -9.60 -16.06
CA GLU A 178 17.30 -10.35 -14.87
C GLU A 178 18.06 -9.46 -13.88
N ASP A 179 18.85 -8.52 -14.40
CA ASP A 179 19.48 -7.43 -13.66
C ASP A 179 19.84 -6.25 -14.58
N PHE A 180 20.41 -5.18 -14.01
CA PHE A 180 20.92 -4.04 -14.78
C PHE A 180 22.37 -4.22 -15.26
N TYR A 181 23.00 -5.36 -15.03
CA TYR A 181 24.36 -5.62 -15.50
C TYR A 181 24.31 -6.01 -16.97
N SER A 182 24.43 -5.00 -17.83
CA SER A 182 24.85 -5.23 -19.21
C SER A 182 26.27 -5.80 -19.23
N ASP A 183 26.52 -6.67 -20.21
CA ASP A 183 27.76 -7.35 -20.63
C ASP A 183 29.05 -6.50 -20.79
N ASP A 184 29.11 -5.28 -20.26
CA ASP A 184 30.28 -4.40 -20.30
C ASP A 184 30.87 -4.19 -18.90
N ASN A 185 32.01 -4.86 -18.66
CA ASN A 185 32.98 -4.64 -17.57
C ASN A 185 32.67 -5.16 -16.16
N GLN A 186 32.53 -6.48 -16.01
CA GLN A 186 33.15 -7.16 -14.87
C GLN A 186 34.07 -8.28 -15.34
N ILE A 187 35.37 -8.00 -15.35
CA ILE A 187 36.38 -9.04 -15.14
C ILE A 187 36.20 -9.49 -13.70
N ASP A 188 35.34 -10.47 -13.50
CA ASP A 188 35.23 -11.17 -12.24
C ASP A 188 36.54 -11.98 -12.09
N LEU A 189 37.38 -11.58 -11.13
CA LEU A 189 38.74 -12.11 -10.95
C LEU A 189 38.74 -13.62 -10.58
N PHE A 190 37.55 -14.21 -10.37
CA PHE A 190 37.35 -15.60 -10.00
C PHE A 190 36.60 -16.45 -11.06
N SER A 191 36.22 -15.90 -12.22
CA SER A 191 35.60 -16.66 -13.32
C SER A 191 36.56 -16.92 -14.48
N GLN A 192 37.63 -17.69 -14.23
CA GLN A 192 38.53 -18.18 -15.30
C GLN A 192 37.93 -19.29 -16.17
N VAL A 193 36.60 -19.35 -16.31
CA VAL A 193 35.94 -20.13 -17.35
C VAL A 193 34.79 -19.27 -17.88
N LYS A 194 35.05 -18.54 -18.97
CA LYS A 194 34.01 -17.99 -19.83
C LYS A 194 33.27 -19.17 -20.46
N GLU A 195 32.21 -19.66 -19.82
CA GLU A 195 31.11 -20.19 -20.61
C GLU A 195 30.45 -18.97 -21.24
N GLU A 196 30.64 -18.80 -22.55
CA GLU A 196 29.79 -17.93 -23.36
C GLU A 196 28.36 -18.44 -23.21
N SER A 197 27.61 -17.91 -22.23
CA SER A 197 26.16 -18.02 -22.23
C SER A 197 25.64 -17.19 -23.40
N ARG A 198 25.71 -17.76 -24.61
CA ARG A 198 25.01 -17.22 -25.78
C ARG A 198 23.53 -17.26 -25.43
N ALA A 199 22.96 -16.09 -25.17
CA ALA A 199 21.51 -15.95 -25.11
C ALA A 199 20.96 -16.42 -26.46
N PHE A 200 20.31 -17.58 -26.48
CA PHE A 200 19.60 -18.07 -27.66
C PHE A 200 18.25 -17.36 -27.73
N GLY A 201 18.16 -16.29 -28.51
CA GLY A 201 16.94 -15.52 -28.71
C GLY A 201 17.23 -14.10 -29.21
N PRO A 202 16.20 -13.35 -29.67
CA PRO A 202 16.38 -11.94 -30.01
C PRO A 202 16.75 -11.15 -28.75
N SER A 203 17.61 -10.15 -28.90
CA SER A 203 17.92 -9.19 -27.85
C SER A 203 16.65 -8.47 -27.37
N PRO A 204 16.63 -7.88 -26.16
CA PRO A 204 15.50 -7.09 -25.68
C PRO A 204 15.04 -6.00 -26.67
N GLN A 205 15.98 -5.43 -27.43
CA GLN A 205 15.72 -4.43 -28.46
C GLN A 205 15.04 -5.04 -29.70
N GLU A 206 15.52 -6.18 -30.16
CA GLU A 206 14.91 -6.90 -31.29
C GLU A 206 13.51 -7.44 -30.95
N ASN A 207 13.29 -7.91 -29.71
CA ASN A 207 11.95 -8.29 -29.24
C ASN A 207 11.00 -7.09 -29.27
N PHE A 208 11.46 -5.91 -28.84
CA PHE A 208 10.65 -4.69 -28.91
C PHE A 208 10.29 -4.31 -30.35
N GLU A 209 11.25 -4.30 -31.26
CA GLU A 209 10.94 -3.97 -32.67
C GLU A 209 9.94 -4.95 -33.29
N GLN A 210 10.01 -6.23 -32.93
CA GLN A 210 9.05 -7.26 -33.37
C GLN A 210 7.67 -7.10 -32.73
N ASP A 211 7.60 -6.91 -31.41
CA ASP A 211 6.34 -6.80 -30.67
C ASP A 211 5.52 -5.58 -31.09
N TYR A 212 6.20 -4.48 -31.45
CA TYR A 212 5.57 -3.21 -31.82
C TYR A 212 5.50 -2.98 -33.33
N ASP A 213 6.13 -3.84 -34.14
CA ASP A 213 6.26 -3.69 -35.60
C ASP A 213 6.84 -2.30 -35.97
N LEU A 214 7.95 -1.94 -35.33
CA LEU A 214 8.62 -0.64 -35.47
C LEU A 214 10.11 -0.82 -35.80
N GLU A 215 10.62 0.01 -36.72
CA GLU A 215 12.06 0.23 -36.87
C GLU A 215 12.50 1.38 -35.96
N VAL A 216 13.43 1.10 -35.03
CA VAL A 216 13.86 2.08 -34.02
C VAL A 216 15.33 2.43 -34.20
N ASN A 217 15.63 3.74 -34.23
CA ASN A 217 17.02 4.21 -34.14
C ASN A 217 17.42 4.33 -32.66
N TRP A 218 18.16 3.34 -32.17
CA TRP A 218 18.54 3.24 -30.77
C TRP A 218 19.60 4.28 -30.36
N SER A 219 19.26 5.09 -29.37
CA SER A 219 20.19 6.03 -28.73
C SER A 219 20.90 5.38 -27.53
N GLN A 220 22.15 5.78 -27.27
CA GLN A 220 22.90 5.41 -26.06
C GLN A 220 22.64 6.35 -24.87
N GLN A 221 21.60 7.18 -24.94
CA GLN A 221 21.26 8.07 -23.83
C GLN A 221 20.90 7.27 -22.58
N VAL A 222 21.65 7.49 -21.50
CA VAL A 222 21.43 6.87 -20.21
C VAL A 222 20.61 7.81 -19.33
N PHE A 223 19.62 7.25 -18.65
CA PHE A 223 18.81 7.95 -17.65
C PHE A 223 19.16 7.44 -16.25
N ASP A 224 18.93 8.27 -15.24
CA ASP A 224 19.12 7.88 -13.86
C ASP A 224 18.20 6.72 -13.47
N GLN A 225 18.72 5.79 -12.68
CA GLN A 225 17.92 4.68 -12.16
C GLN A 225 16.86 5.20 -11.18
N VAL A 226 15.60 4.84 -11.45
CA VAL A 226 14.47 5.15 -10.57
C VAL A 226 14.09 3.90 -9.81
N LYS A 227 14.07 3.99 -8.47
CA LYS A 227 13.64 2.90 -7.59
C LYS A 227 12.26 3.19 -7.03
N HIS A 228 11.34 2.23 -7.18
CA HIS A 228 10.01 2.32 -6.59
C HIS A 228 9.71 1.07 -5.75
N VAL A 229 9.37 1.28 -4.47
CA VAL A 229 9.06 0.18 -3.54
C VAL A 229 7.56 0.08 -3.34
N PHE A 230 6.97 -1.00 -3.86
CA PHE A 230 5.62 -1.43 -3.56
C PHE A 230 5.61 -2.42 -2.38
N SER A 231 4.42 -2.72 -1.85
CA SER A 231 4.25 -3.60 -0.68
C SER A 231 4.95 -4.97 -0.77
N HIS A 232 5.13 -5.51 -1.98
CA HIS A 232 5.71 -6.84 -2.21
C HIS A 232 6.78 -6.88 -3.33
N ARG A 233 6.98 -5.78 -4.06
CA ARG A 233 7.90 -5.67 -5.19
C ARG A 233 8.73 -4.41 -5.06
N LYS A 234 9.99 -4.49 -5.45
CA LYS A 234 10.88 -3.34 -5.63
C LYS A 234 11.19 -3.27 -7.12
N TRP A 235 10.61 -2.28 -7.80
CA TRP A 235 10.99 -1.88 -9.14
C TRP A 235 12.24 -0.99 -9.05
#